data_AF-A0A1J4UD29-F1
#
_entry.id   AF-A0A1J4UD29-F1
#
_cell.length_a   1.000
_cell.length_b   1.000
_cell.length_c   1.000
_cell.angle_alpha   90.00
_cell.angle_beta   90.00
_cell.angle_gamma   90.00
#
_symmetry.space_group_name_H-M   'P 1'
#
loop_
_entity.id
_entity.type
_entity.pdbx_description
1 polymer ?
#
loop_
_entity_poly.entity_id
_entity_poly.type
_entity_poly.pdbx_seq_one_letter_code
_entity_poly.pdbx_strand_id
1 'polypeptide(L)'
;MGQDNSKLNKDSRMLSAVSYASAAFFFFLFPLLAPLLIYLFIKEDKFVRFNALQALLLAVSFAVFFTLLVITIFGIIIAVPALILYWIYCVWAAADAYRGRLPNTPFISDFVKLYI
;
A
#
# COMPACT_ATOMS: atom_id res chain seq x y z
N MET A 1 1.89 15.06 9.27
CA MET A 1 0.55 14.61 9.71
C MET A 1 0.74 13.51 10.74
N GLY A 2 0.86 13.87 12.03
CA GLY A 2 0.78 12.89 13.11
C GLY A 2 -0.62 12.98 13.69
N GLN A 3 -1.52 12.08 13.31
CA GLN A 3 -2.81 11.99 13.99
C GLN A 3 -2.66 11.20 15.29
N ASP A 4 -3.31 11.70 16.34
CA ASP A 4 -3.40 11.12 17.66
C ASP A 4 -4.11 9.75 17.59
N ASN A 5 -3.38 8.70 17.96
CA ASN A 5 -3.82 7.31 17.93
C ASN A 5 -5.03 7.02 18.84
N SER A 6 -5.41 7.98 19.71
CA SER A 6 -6.52 7.84 20.67
C SER A 6 -7.92 7.84 20.05
N LYS A 7 -8.07 8.37 18.82
CA LYS A 7 -9.39 8.50 18.13
C LYS A 7 -9.62 7.51 16.99
N LEU A 8 -8.67 6.63 16.69
CA LEU A 8 -8.75 5.70 15.56
C LEU A 8 -9.60 4.47 15.91
N ASN A 9 -10.73 4.30 15.21
CA ASN A 9 -11.59 3.13 15.37
C ASN A 9 -10.84 1.85 14.93
N LYS A 10 -11.16 0.72 15.57
CA LYS A 10 -10.55 -0.59 15.28
C LYS A 10 -10.76 -0.97 13.81
N ASP A 11 -11.92 -0.66 13.25
CA ASP A 11 -12.28 -0.95 11.86
C ASP A 11 -11.37 -0.20 10.88
N SER A 12 -11.06 1.07 11.15
CA SER A 12 -10.15 1.89 10.35
C SER A 12 -8.74 1.30 10.25
N ARG A 13 -8.24 0.77 11.37
CA ARG A 13 -6.93 0.10 11.43
C ARG A 13 -6.94 -1.20 10.63
N MET A 14 -8.02 -1.97 10.74
CA MET A 14 -8.22 -3.22 10.02
C MET A 14 -8.33 -2.99 8.50
N LEU A 15 -9.14 -2.03 8.07
CA LEU A 15 -9.33 -1.64 6.66
C LEU A 15 -8.02 -1.15 6.03
N SER A 16 -7.25 -0.34 6.76
CA SER A 16 -5.95 0.13 6.30
C SER A 16 -4.98 -1.02 6.11
N ALA A 17 -4.95 -1.99 7.03
CA ALA A 17 -4.08 -3.15 6.90
C ALA A 17 -4.51 -4.12 5.80
N VAL A 18 -5.83 -4.29 5.59
CA VAL A 18 -6.37 -5.09 4.47
C VAL A 18 -5.95 -4.48 3.13
N SER A 19 -5.86 -3.15 3.03
CA SER A 19 -5.37 -2.45 1.83
C SER A 19 -3.93 -2.85 1.47
N TYR A 20 -3.04 -2.94 2.46
CA TYR A 20 -1.66 -3.39 2.23
C TYR A 20 -1.55 -4.91 2.04
N ALA A 21 -2.36 -5.70 2.76
CA ALA A 21 -2.37 -7.14 2.61
C ALA A 21 -2.80 -7.55 1.20
N SER A 22 -3.85 -6.92 0.66
CA SER A 22 -4.29 -7.13 -0.72
C SER A 22 -3.25 -6.67 -1.75
N ALA A 23 -2.61 -5.52 -1.52
CA ALA A 23 -1.49 -5.07 -2.35
C ALA A 23 -0.30 -6.05 -2.35
N ALA A 24 -0.05 -6.76 -1.23
CA ALA A 24 1.02 -7.77 -1.15
C ALA A 24 0.78 -8.96 -2.09
N PHE A 25 -0.47 -9.31 -2.37
CA PHE A 25 -0.84 -10.37 -3.31
C PHE A 25 -0.96 -9.85 -4.75
N PHE A 26 0.06 -9.11 -5.20
CA PHE A 26 0.13 -8.50 -6.53
C PHE A 26 -0.11 -9.48 -7.69
N PHE A 27 0.26 -10.75 -7.54
CA PHE A 27 0.08 -11.77 -8.59
C PHE A 27 -1.35 -12.32 -8.75
N PHE A 28 -2.25 -12.04 -7.81
CA PHE A 28 -3.64 -12.51 -7.90
C PHE A 28 -4.47 -11.63 -8.85
N LEU A 29 -5.69 -12.08 -9.18
CA LEU A 29 -6.50 -11.47 -10.24
C LEU A 29 -6.84 -9.99 -9.98
N PHE A 30 -6.79 -9.51 -8.72
CA PHE A 30 -7.24 -8.16 -8.36
C PHE A 30 -6.55 -7.50 -7.12
N PRO A 31 -5.21 -7.35 -7.09
CA PRO A 31 -4.50 -6.69 -5.97
C PRO A 31 -4.87 -5.22 -5.77
N LEU A 32 -5.35 -4.57 -6.84
CA LEU A 32 -5.71 -3.15 -6.86
C LEU A 32 -7.15 -2.91 -6.41
N LEU A 33 -8.04 -3.92 -6.47
CA LEU A 33 -9.46 -3.73 -6.16
C LEU A 33 -9.68 -3.35 -4.71
N ALA A 34 -9.09 -4.08 -3.78
CA ALA A 34 -9.31 -3.83 -2.36
C ALA A 34 -8.85 -2.42 -1.93
N PRO A 35 -7.61 -1.96 -2.22
CA PRO A 35 -7.22 -0.59 -1.87
C PRO A 35 -8.02 0.46 -2.64
N LEU A 36 -8.42 0.19 -3.89
CA LEU A 36 -9.27 1.10 -4.67
C LEU A 36 -10.68 1.24 -4.10
N LEU A 37 -11.33 0.12 -3.77
CA LEU A 37 -12.66 0.09 -3.17
C LEU A 37 -12.63 0.78 -1.80
N ILE A 38 -11.63 0.49 -0.98
CA ILE A 38 -11.47 1.12 0.34
C ILE A 38 -11.28 2.63 0.18
N TYR A 39 -10.43 3.07 -0.76
CA TYR A 39 -10.25 4.50 -1.06
C TYR A 39 -11.53 5.19 -1.54
N LEU A 40 -12.34 4.51 -2.37
CA LEU A 40 -13.55 5.09 -2.97
C LEU A 40 -14.73 5.12 -2.00
N PHE A 41 -14.91 4.07 -1.19
CA PHE A 41 -16.04 3.92 -0.27
C PHE A 41 -15.80 4.60 1.09
N ILE A 42 -14.56 4.63 1.58
CA ILE A 42 -14.25 5.19 2.91
C ILE A 42 -13.60 6.56 2.74
N LYS A 43 -14.43 7.56 2.40
CA LYS A 43 -14.00 8.95 2.19
C LYS A 43 -13.90 9.78 3.47
N GLU A 44 -14.63 9.40 4.50
CA GLU A 44 -14.73 10.17 5.75
C GLU A 44 -13.48 10.04 6.62
N ASP A 45 -12.85 8.87 6.60
CA ASP A 45 -11.65 8.60 7.39
C ASP A 45 -10.38 8.92 6.62
N LYS A 46 -9.77 10.07 6.95
CA LYS A 46 -8.51 10.53 6.34
C LYS A 46 -7.37 9.53 6.52
N PHE A 47 -7.34 8.76 7.61
CA PHE A 47 -6.31 7.74 7.86
C PHE A 47 -6.47 6.55 6.92
N VAL A 48 -7.69 6.03 6.80
CA VAL A 48 -7.99 4.92 5.88
C VAL A 48 -7.75 5.36 4.44
N ARG A 49 -8.20 6.56 4.08
CA ARG A 49 -8.02 7.13 2.74
C ARG A 49 -6.54 7.30 2.38
N PHE A 50 -5.71 7.77 3.31
CA PHE A 50 -4.26 7.89 3.10
C PHE A 50 -3.61 6.53 2.87
N ASN A 51 -3.87 5.56 3.75
CA ASN A 51 -3.28 4.22 3.65
C ASN A 51 -3.79 3.46 2.41
N ALA A 52 -5.07 3.61 2.05
CA ALA A 52 -5.63 2.99 0.87
C ALA A 52 -5.03 3.57 -0.42
N LEU A 53 -4.87 4.90 -0.51
CA LEU A 53 -4.23 5.53 -1.66
C LEU A 53 -2.75 5.17 -1.76
N GLN A 54 -2.05 5.13 -0.63
CA GLN A 54 -0.65 4.73 -0.57
C GLN A 54 -0.45 3.27 -0.99
N ALA A 55 -1.27 2.35 -0.48
CA ALA A 55 -1.26 0.95 -0.88
C ALA A 55 -1.59 0.78 -2.37
N LEU A 56 -2.55 1.56 -2.89
CA LEU A 56 -2.91 1.56 -4.31
C LEU A 56 -1.74 2.02 -5.18
N LEU A 57 -1.14 3.18 -4.86
CA LEU A 57 0.00 3.72 -5.62
C LEU A 57 1.22 2.80 -5.55
N LEU A 58 1.48 2.20 -4.39
CA LEU A 58 2.54 1.23 -4.21
C LEU A 58 2.31 0.00 -5.12
N ALA A 59 1.10 -0.55 -5.13
CA ALA A 59 0.74 -1.69 -5.97
C ALA A 59 0.88 -1.36 -7.47
N VAL A 60 0.39 -0.19 -7.92
CA VAL A 60 0.53 0.25 -9.32
C VAL A 60 2.01 0.46 -9.68
N SER A 61 2.77 1.15 -8.83
CA SER A 61 4.19 1.44 -9.08
C SER A 61 5.01 0.16 -9.17
N PHE A 62 4.75 -0.78 -8.26
CA PHE A 62 5.41 -2.09 -8.28
C PHE A 62 4.98 -2.91 -9.50
N ALA A 63 3.71 -2.88 -9.90
CA ALA A 63 3.24 -3.55 -11.10
C ALA A 63 3.99 -3.09 -12.35
N VAL A 64 4.07 -1.77 -12.55
CA VAL A 64 4.79 -1.18 -13.69
C VAL A 64 6.27 -1.53 -13.66
N PHE A 65 6.91 -1.38 -12.49
CA PHE A 65 8.32 -1.73 -12.31
C PHE A 65 8.58 -3.22 -12.60
N PHE A 66 7.75 -4.11 -12.07
CA PHE A 66 7.87 -5.55 -12.23
C PHE A 66 7.66 -5.97 -13.69
N THR A 67 6.68 -5.39 -14.40
CA THR A 67 6.47 -5.66 -15.84
C THR A 67 7.69 -5.26 -16.67
N LEU A 68 8.28 -4.08 -16.41
CA LEU A 68 9.49 -3.62 -17.10
C LEU A 68 10.70 -4.53 -16.83
N LEU A 69 10.82 -5.01 -15.59
CA LEU A 69 11.82 -6.00 -15.21
C LEU A 69 11.64 -7.29 -16.01
N VAL A 70 10.46 -7.92 -15.96
CA VAL A 70 10.21 -9.22 -16.63
C VAL A 70 10.45 -9.18 -18.14
N ILE A 71 10.17 -8.06 -18.81
CA ILE A 71 10.43 -7.88 -20.25
C ILE A 71 11.95 -7.90 -20.56
N THR A 72 12.79 -7.48 -19.61
CA THR A 72 14.24 -7.46 -19.78
C THR A 72 14.84 -8.82 -19.42
N ILE A 73 15.76 -9.36 -20.22
CA ILE A 73 16.37 -10.70 -20.00
C ILE A 73 17.06 -10.83 -18.62
N PHE A 74 17.65 -9.75 -18.11
CA PHE A 74 18.23 -9.68 -16.76
C PHE A 74 17.19 -9.52 -15.64
N GLY A 75 15.93 -9.34 -16.02
CA GLY A 75 14.79 -9.11 -15.15
C GLY A 75 14.56 -10.19 -14.13
N ILE A 76 14.69 -11.46 -14.51
CA ILE A 76 14.34 -12.59 -13.64
C ILE A 76 15.23 -12.64 -12.38
N ILE A 77 16.52 -12.32 -12.51
CA ILE A 77 17.47 -12.34 -11.39
C ILE A 77 17.17 -11.22 -10.38
N ILE A 78 16.73 -10.05 -10.87
CA ILE A 78 16.43 -8.87 -10.05
C ILE A 78 14.96 -8.88 -9.57
N ALA A 79 14.06 -9.51 -10.31
CA ALA A 79 12.63 -9.58 -10.03
C ALA A 79 12.34 -10.38 -8.75
N VAL A 80 13.06 -11.49 -8.51
CA VAL A 80 12.90 -12.30 -7.30
C VAL A 80 13.23 -11.50 -6.02
N PRO A 81 14.41 -10.88 -5.86
CA PRO A 81 14.69 -10.06 -4.67
C PRO A 81 13.79 -8.83 -4.59
N ALA A 82 13.42 -8.20 -5.71
CA ALA A 82 12.47 -7.09 -5.70
C ALA A 82 11.09 -7.51 -5.17
N LEU A 83 10.62 -8.70 -5.53
CA LEU A 83 9.37 -9.26 -5.01
C LEU A 83 9.40 -9.48 -3.50
N ILE A 84 10.49 -10.06 -3.01
CA ILE A 84 10.66 -10.33 -1.57
C ILE A 84 10.68 -9.00 -0.79
N LEU A 85 11.43 -8.00 -1.27
CA LEU A 85 11.49 -6.68 -0.65
C LEU A 85 10.13 -5.99 -0.64
N TYR A 86 9.39 -6.05 -1.74
CA TYR A 86 8.02 -5.53 -1.83
C TYR A 86 7.10 -6.20 -0.82
N TRP A 87 7.18 -7.53 -0.71
CA TRP A 87 6.32 -8.28 0.21
C TRP A 87 6.62 -7.93 1.67
N ILE A 88 7.91 -7.85 2.05
CA ILE A 88 8.35 -7.41 3.37
C ILE A 88 7.83 -6.00 3.66
N TYR A 89 7.93 -5.10 2.68
CA TYR A 89 7.44 -3.73 2.83
C TYR A 89 5.92 -3.68 3.04
N CYS A 90 5.13 -4.44 2.28
CA CYS A 90 3.68 -4.49 2.45
C CYS A 90 3.28 -5.03 3.84
N VAL A 91 3.97 -6.06 4.35
CA VAL A 91 3.73 -6.58 5.70
C VAL A 91 4.10 -5.55 6.76
N TRP A 92 5.22 -4.85 6.59
CA TRP A 92 5.63 -3.79 7.50
C TRP A 92 4.65 -2.62 7.51
N ALA A 93 4.21 -2.17 6.33
CA ALA A 93 3.21 -1.12 6.18
C ALA A 93 1.84 -1.54 6.74
N ALA A 94 1.44 -2.80 6.57
CA ALA A 94 0.23 -3.35 7.19
C ALA A 94 0.33 -3.35 8.72
N ALA A 95 1.49 -3.72 9.27
CA ALA A 95 1.73 -3.71 10.72
C ALA A 95 1.72 -2.29 11.29
N ASP A 96 2.30 -1.32 10.59
CA ASP A 96 2.28 0.09 11.01
C ASP A 96 0.86 0.67 10.92
N ALA A 97 0.12 0.36 9.85
CA ALA A 97 -1.28 0.74 9.70
C ALA A 97 -2.16 0.11 10.82
N TYR A 98 -1.92 -1.15 11.16
CA TYR A 98 -2.57 -1.80 12.30
C TYR A 98 -2.24 -1.10 13.63
N ARG A 99 -1.02 -0.60 13.77
CA ARG A 99 -0.60 0.18 14.95
C ARG A 99 -1.14 1.61 14.94
N GLY A 100 -1.83 2.04 13.89
CA GLY A 100 -2.37 3.41 13.75
C GLY A 100 -1.32 4.41 13.24
N ARG A 101 -0.14 3.93 12.83
CA ARG A 101 0.91 4.76 12.26
C ARG A 101 0.72 4.86 10.75
N LEU A 102 1.07 6.01 10.20
CA LEU A 102 1.14 6.22 8.76
C LEU A 102 2.53 5.75 8.30
N PRO A 103 2.64 4.70 7.46
CA PRO A 103 3.93 4.29 6.95
C PRO A 103 4.52 5.43 6.13
N ASN A 104 5.71 5.91 6.49
CA ASN A 104 6.40 6.96 5.74
C ASN A 104 7.26 6.29 4.65
N THR A 105 6.74 6.19 3.43
CA THR A 105 7.60 5.95 2.26
C THR A 105 8.01 7.30 1.68
N PRO A 106 9.31 7.64 1.65
CA PRO A 106 9.77 8.78 0.87
C PRO A 106 9.32 8.56 -0.59
N PHE A 107 8.90 9.64 -1.26
CA PHE A 107 8.20 9.65 -2.56
C PHE A 107 6.70 9.35 -2.50
N ILE A 108 6.28 8.13 -2.16
CA ILE A 108 4.85 7.76 -2.27
C ILE A 108 4.00 8.53 -1.24
N SER A 109 4.46 8.64 0.00
CA SER A 109 3.72 9.38 1.03
C SER A 109 3.58 10.87 0.71
N ASP A 110 4.53 11.47 0.00
CA ASP A 110 4.46 12.89 -0.37
C ASP A 110 3.52 13.13 -1.56
N PHE A 111 3.46 12.21 -2.52
CA PHE A 111 2.42 12.20 -3.56
C PHE A 111 1.01 12.05 -2.97
N VAL A 112 0.84 11.17 -1.99
CA VAL A 112 -0.45 10.96 -1.32
C VAL A 112 -0.89 12.21 -0.56
N LYS A 113 0.04 12.91 0.12
CA LYS A 113 -0.24 14.19 0.82
C LYS A 113 -0.70 15.30 -0.13
N LEU A 114 -0.33 15.26 -1.41
CA LEU A 114 -0.75 16.27 -2.39
C LEU A 114 -2.22 16.12 -2.81
N TYR A 115 -2.78 14.90 -2.72
CA TYR A 115 -4.13 14.55 -3.22
C TYR A 115 -5.19 14.40 -2.12
N ILE A 116 -4.82 14.59 -0.84
CA ILE A 116 -5.69 14.42 0.35
C ILE A 116 -5.77 15.70 1.16
#